data_AF-A0A1G2KUA7-F1
#
_entry.id   AF-A0A1G2KUA7-F1
#
_cell.length_a   1.000
_cell.length_b   1.000
_cell.length_c   1.000
_cell.angle_alpha   90.00
_cell.angle_beta   90.00
_cell.angle_gamma   90.00
#
_symmetry.space_group_name_H-M   'P 1'
#
loop_
_entity.id
_entity.type
_entity.pdbx_description
1 polymer ?
#
loop_
_entity_poly.entity_id
_entity_poly.type
_entity_poly.pdbx_seq_one_letter_code
_entity_poly.pdbx_strand_id
1 'polypeptide(L)'
;MKITPVSHAQAARAKTIFIPLFKNESPSGDAVFMRLAPSVKKAVLEFARKEFRGDEGETKSVWFAVGAVRRVRLFGKGEKSKWNARKADILPRRFIRAAKADRASEYAVSSGGDLTAFARNSLMAHFEYNRYKETPKGGWPEVKSITPAVADTDRAPAVRAIAEGSAIGEEVNSARELANTPGSDMTPMHLAEAARLAAKRAGFRATILDEKAIARLGMGGVLGVARGSDEKPRFIILEYRKGAKDQKPLVLVGKGVTFDTGGINLKPEQYMYEMHMDMSGGAAVIHGIAAIARLKLAINVVGLVPAVENMPSGSSYRPGDLLKSMSGKTIEVLNTDAEGRVILADALTYALRYKPGLIADFATLTGAAHVALGNYCSAVFTNRDALTEKLVAVGTASGDYVWPLPLWDEYLHEIKGTFGDIANMAKNDRYGGAIHGAKFLEQFVEDAPFAHIDIAPRMTAVDSDILARGATGVGVRYIAELARAYPGIMKQEEGIRN
;
A
#
# COMPACT_ATOMS: atom_id res chain seq x y z
N MET A 1 -12.17 15.79 2.22
CA MET A 1 -13.41 15.10 2.61
C MET A 1 -13.44 14.88 4.12
N LYS A 2 -14.51 15.27 4.81
CA LYS A 2 -14.70 15.07 6.26
C LYS A 2 -15.56 13.83 6.52
N ILE A 3 -15.17 12.98 7.47
CA ILE A 3 -15.99 11.83 7.91
C ILE A 3 -16.37 12.08 9.37
N THR A 4 -17.67 12.11 9.68
CA THR A 4 -18.13 12.43 11.05
C THR A 4 -19.32 11.56 11.43
N PRO A 5 -19.20 10.74 12.49
CA PRO A 5 -20.29 9.88 12.91
C PRO A 5 -21.40 10.70 13.58
N VAL A 6 -22.64 10.31 13.34
CA VAL A 6 -23.82 10.95 13.93
C VAL A 6 -24.82 9.89 14.37
N SER A 7 -25.83 10.29 15.15
CA SER A 7 -26.90 9.39 15.52
C SER A 7 -27.73 8.98 14.30
N HIS A 8 -28.35 7.81 14.34
CA HIS A 8 -29.29 7.38 13.31
C HIS A 8 -30.39 8.42 13.02
N ALA A 9 -30.84 9.18 14.03
CA ALA A 9 -31.85 10.22 13.87
C ALA A 9 -31.31 11.46 13.13
N GLN A 10 -30.05 11.82 13.36
CA GLN A 10 -29.38 12.88 12.62
C GLN A 10 -29.15 12.47 11.16
N ALA A 11 -28.68 11.23 10.92
CA ALA A 11 -28.47 10.69 9.59
C ALA A 11 -29.76 10.64 8.75
N ALA A 12 -30.89 10.30 9.37
CA ALA A 12 -32.21 10.23 8.72
C ALA A 12 -32.74 11.58 8.19
N ARG A 13 -32.09 12.70 8.55
CA ARG A 13 -32.42 14.05 8.06
C ARG A 13 -31.52 14.52 6.92
N ALA A 14 -30.52 13.74 6.53
CA ALA A 14 -29.60 14.11 5.45
C ALA A 14 -30.31 14.17 4.09
N LYS A 15 -29.84 15.06 3.20
CA LYS A 15 -30.38 15.20 1.84
C LYS A 15 -30.21 13.92 1.01
N THR A 16 -29.06 13.26 1.16
CA THR A 16 -28.73 11.99 0.50
C THR A 16 -28.44 10.94 1.55
N ILE A 17 -29.12 9.80 1.47
CA ILE A 17 -28.97 8.69 2.41
C ILE A 17 -28.67 7.40 1.65
N PHE A 18 -27.63 6.70 2.06
CA PHE A 18 -27.22 5.41 1.51
C PHE A 18 -27.57 4.29 2.49
N ILE A 19 -28.27 3.28 1.99
CA ILE A 19 -28.74 2.14 2.78
C ILE A 19 -28.23 0.85 2.11
N PRO A 20 -27.22 0.18 2.70
CA PRO A 20 -26.73 -1.09 2.19
C PRO A 20 -27.55 -2.26 2.74
N LEU A 21 -28.01 -3.17 1.87
CA LEU A 21 -28.89 -4.29 2.21
C LEU A 21 -28.36 -5.58 1.58
N PHE A 22 -28.41 -6.68 2.32
CA PHE A 22 -28.21 -7.99 1.72
C PHE A 22 -29.41 -8.38 0.84
N LYS A 23 -29.20 -9.37 -0.01
CA LYS A 23 -30.24 -9.96 -0.84
C LYS A 23 -31.44 -10.37 0.03
N ASN A 24 -32.63 -9.98 -0.41
CA ASN A 24 -33.91 -10.19 0.29
C ASN A 24 -34.08 -9.47 1.64
N GLU A 25 -33.14 -8.63 2.08
CA GLU A 25 -33.35 -7.78 3.27
C GLU A 25 -34.27 -6.60 2.93
N SER A 26 -35.24 -6.35 3.83
CA SER A 26 -36.10 -5.18 3.73
C SER A 26 -35.43 -3.95 4.36
N PRO A 27 -35.55 -2.76 3.75
CA PRO A 27 -35.13 -1.50 4.37
C PRO A 27 -35.70 -1.30 5.79
N SER A 28 -36.85 -1.90 6.12
CA SER A 28 -37.48 -1.79 7.44
C SER A 28 -36.61 -2.29 8.60
N GLY A 29 -35.61 -3.14 8.34
CA GLY A 29 -34.64 -3.59 9.35
C GLY A 29 -33.50 -2.60 9.60
N ASP A 30 -33.37 -1.55 8.78
CA ASP A 30 -32.28 -0.59 8.87
C ASP A 30 -32.57 0.54 9.88
N ALA A 31 -31.60 0.85 10.73
CA ALA A 31 -31.78 1.79 11.83
C ALA A 31 -31.92 3.26 11.38
N VAL A 32 -31.28 3.67 10.28
CA VAL A 32 -31.50 5.00 9.69
C VAL A 32 -32.88 5.04 9.04
N PHE A 33 -33.22 3.99 8.27
CA PHE A 33 -34.49 3.86 7.58
C PHE A 33 -35.69 4.03 8.52
N MET A 34 -35.69 3.35 9.68
CA MET A 34 -36.79 3.40 10.64
C MET A 34 -37.13 4.83 11.09
N ARG A 35 -36.14 5.72 11.10
CA ARG A 35 -36.23 7.11 11.55
C ARG A 35 -36.56 8.11 10.44
N LEU A 36 -36.70 7.64 9.19
CA LEU A 36 -37.17 8.47 8.08
C LEU A 36 -38.64 8.86 8.27
N ALA A 37 -39.03 9.97 7.62
CA ALA A 37 -40.42 10.41 7.59
C ALA A 37 -41.35 9.32 7.00
N PRO A 38 -42.61 9.17 7.49
CA PRO A 38 -43.51 8.11 7.04
C PRO A 38 -43.72 8.05 5.51
N SER A 39 -43.84 9.20 4.85
CA SER A 39 -43.99 9.29 3.39
C SER A 39 -42.77 8.75 2.64
N VAL A 40 -41.56 9.08 3.10
CA VAL A 40 -40.29 8.58 2.54
C VAL A 40 -40.20 7.07 2.75
N LYS A 41 -40.52 6.56 3.94
CA LYS A 41 -40.52 5.12 4.23
C LYS A 41 -41.44 4.35 3.30
N LYS A 42 -42.68 4.83 3.13
CA LYS A 42 -43.67 4.18 2.25
C LYS A 42 -43.16 4.07 0.81
N ALA A 43 -42.65 5.17 0.25
CA ALA A 43 -42.14 5.20 -1.11
C ALA A 43 -40.93 4.27 -1.31
N VAL A 44 -39.96 4.29 -0.38
CA VAL A 44 -38.77 3.43 -0.46
C VAL A 44 -39.15 1.95 -0.30
N LEU A 45 -40.08 1.59 0.59
CA LEU A 45 -40.52 0.19 0.73
C LEU A 45 -41.27 -0.32 -0.50
N GLU A 46 -42.16 0.49 -1.07
CA GLU A 46 -42.88 0.11 -2.28
C GLU A 46 -41.92 -0.08 -3.45
N PHE A 47 -40.98 0.86 -3.61
CA PHE A 47 -39.94 0.76 -4.63
C PHE A 47 -39.06 -0.47 -4.41
N ALA A 48 -38.53 -0.66 -3.19
CA ALA A 48 -37.61 -1.76 -2.89
C ALA A 48 -38.23 -3.14 -3.16
N ARG A 49 -39.52 -3.32 -2.84
CA ARG A 49 -40.26 -4.58 -3.10
C ARG A 49 -40.37 -4.92 -4.59
N LYS A 50 -40.42 -3.92 -5.47
CA LYS A 50 -40.64 -4.10 -6.91
C LYS A 50 -39.33 -4.07 -7.71
N GLU A 51 -38.40 -3.20 -7.31
CA GLU A 51 -37.29 -2.75 -8.16
C GLU A 51 -35.89 -3.01 -7.59
N PHE A 52 -35.77 -3.61 -6.40
CA PHE A 52 -34.48 -3.85 -5.74
C PHE A 52 -34.38 -5.28 -5.21
N ARG A 53 -33.37 -6.02 -5.66
CA ARG A 53 -33.17 -7.44 -5.27
C ARG A 53 -32.13 -7.60 -4.16
N GLY A 54 -31.24 -6.62 -4.02
CA GLY A 54 -30.08 -6.69 -3.12
C GLY A 54 -28.93 -7.50 -3.70
N ASP A 55 -28.90 -7.69 -5.03
CA ASP A 55 -27.82 -8.40 -5.71
C ASP A 55 -26.48 -7.65 -5.57
N GLU A 56 -25.36 -8.36 -5.59
CA GLU A 56 -24.07 -7.73 -5.32
C GLU A 56 -23.74 -6.66 -6.37
N GLY A 57 -23.54 -5.42 -5.89
CA GLY A 57 -23.22 -4.29 -6.76
C GLY A 57 -24.44 -3.60 -7.37
N GLU A 58 -25.65 -4.11 -7.13
CA GLU A 58 -26.89 -3.43 -7.50
C GLU A 58 -27.00 -2.09 -6.77
N THR A 59 -27.31 -1.02 -7.51
CA THR A 59 -27.59 0.28 -6.92
C THR A 59 -28.86 0.87 -7.53
N LYS A 60 -29.77 1.35 -6.67
CA LYS A 60 -31.04 1.95 -7.10
C LYS A 60 -31.37 3.16 -6.24
N SER A 61 -32.01 4.17 -6.81
CA SER A 61 -32.36 5.41 -6.11
C SER A 61 -33.85 5.71 -6.14
N VAL A 62 -34.33 6.23 -5.01
CA VAL A 62 -35.63 6.89 -4.90
C VAL A 62 -35.39 8.37 -4.65
N TRP A 63 -36.02 9.22 -5.45
CA TRP A 63 -35.88 10.68 -5.42
C TRP A 63 -37.13 11.35 -4.88
N PHE A 64 -36.93 12.46 -4.17
CA PHE A 64 -38.01 13.18 -3.49
C PHE A 64 -37.96 14.67 -3.83
N ALA A 65 -39.05 15.19 -4.39
CA ALA A 65 -39.20 16.59 -4.77
C ALA A 65 -39.40 17.53 -3.56
N VAL A 66 -39.84 17.00 -2.41
CA VAL A 66 -40.15 17.78 -1.20
C VAL A 66 -39.55 17.13 0.04
N GLY A 67 -39.36 17.93 1.09
CA GLY A 67 -38.80 17.48 2.37
C GLY A 67 -37.29 17.58 2.47
N ALA A 68 -36.76 17.22 3.65
CA ALA A 68 -35.33 17.29 3.95
C ALA A 68 -34.53 16.23 3.17
N VAL A 69 -35.05 15.00 3.10
CA VAL A 69 -34.45 13.91 2.33
C VAL A 69 -34.81 14.10 0.86
N ARG A 70 -33.79 14.24 0.01
CA ARG A 70 -33.93 14.41 -1.45
C ARG A 70 -33.68 13.11 -2.19
N ARG A 71 -32.88 12.21 -1.62
CA ARG A 71 -32.55 10.92 -2.22
C ARG A 71 -32.25 9.86 -1.18
N VAL A 72 -32.81 8.67 -1.41
CA VAL A 72 -32.39 7.43 -0.75
C VAL A 72 -31.81 6.51 -1.82
N ARG A 73 -30.56 6.06 -1.66
CA ARG A 73 -29.93 5.07 -2.54
C ARG A 73 -29.74 3.75 -1.79
N LEU A 74 -30.24 2.68 -2.39
CA LEU A 74 -30.08 1.31 -1.92
C LEU A 74 -28.84 0.70 -2.58
N PHE A 75 -28.04 -0.02 -1.79
CA PHE A 75 -26.85 -0.74 -2.25
C PHE A 75 -26.97 -2.23 -1.94
N GLY A 76 -26.92 -3.07 -2.96
CA GLY A 76 -26.97 -4.51 -2.80
C GLY A 76 -25.63 -5.10 -2.37
N LYS A 77 -25.65 -5.76 -1.21
CA LYS A 77 -24.50 -6.46 -0.61
C LYS A 77 -24.37 -7.91 -1.10
N GLY A 78 -25.34 -8.40 -1.89
CA GLY A 78 -25.41 -9.79 -2.32
C GLY A 78 -25.90 -10.72 -1.22
N GLU A 79 -25.64 -12.02 -1.37
CA GLU A 79 -26.01 -13.03 -0.38
C GLU A 79 -25.17 -12.89 0.89
N LYS A 80 -25.84 -12.87 2.06
CA LYS A 80 -25.17 -12.77 3.37
C LYS A 80 -24.18 -13.91 3.62
N SER A 81 -24.49 -15.12 3.18
CA SER A 81 -23.61 -16.31 3.27
C SER A 81 -22.32 -16.19 2.46
N LYS A 82 -22.28 -15.32 1.43
CA LYS A 82 -21.11 -15.06 0.59
C LYS A 82 -20.40 -13.75 0.96
N TRP A 83 -20.77 -13.13 2.09
CA TRP A 83 -20.15 -11.90 2.57
C TRP A 83 -18.80 -12.20 3.22
N ASN A 84 -17.80 -11.37 2.92
CA ASN A 84 -16.44 -11.54 3.44
C ASN A 84 -15.74 -10.19 3.61
N ALA A 85 -14.55 -10.20 4.21
CA ALA A 85 -13.76 -9.00 4.48
C ALA A 85 -13.42 -8.20 3.20
N ARG A 86 -13.12 -8.89 2.09
CA ARG A 86 -12.85 -8.24 0.78
C ARG A 86 -14.04 -7.40 0.31
N LYS A 87 -15.24 -7.96 0.37
CA LYS A 87 -16.46 -7.26 -0.03
C LYS A 87 -16.78 -6.09 0.92
N ALA A 88 -16.47 -6.24 2.20
CA ALA A 88 -16.63 -5.18 3.19
C ALA A 88 -15.73 -3.96 2.90
N ASP A 89 -14.47 -4.18 2.49
CA ASP A 89 -13.56 -3.11 2.10
C ASP A 89 -13.99 -2.36 0.83
N ILE A 90 -14.62 -3.06 -0.13
CA ILE A 90 -15.07 -2.49 -1.41
C ILE A 90 -16.37 -1.66 -1.26
N LEU A 91 -17.23 -1.99 -0.30
CA LEU A 91 -18.52 -1.32 -0.14
C LEU A 91 -18.41 0.21 0.10
N PRO A 92 -17.54 0.72 1.00
CA PRO A 92 -17.29 2.16 1.13
C PRO A 92 -16.82 2.82 -0.18
N ARG A 93 -16.01 2.11 -0.97
CA ARG A 93 -15.53 2.61 -2.27
C ARG A 93 -16.68 2.76 -3.28
N ARG A 94 -17.62 1.81 -3.28
CA ARG A 94 -18.86 1.88 -4.08
C ARG A 94 -19.71 3.11 -3.70
N PHE A 95 -19.79 3.44 -2.42
CA PHE A 95 -20.50 4.65 -1.96
C PHE A 95 -19.88 5.91 -2.54
N ILE A 96 -18.55 6.06 -2.46
CA ILE A 96 -17.84 7.20 -3.03
C ILE A 96 -18.06 7.29 -4.54
N ARG A 97 -17.88 6.18 -5.28
CA ARG A 97 -18.07 6.16 -6.73
C ARG A 97 -19.49 6.59 -7.11
N ALA A 98 -20.50 6.08 -6.40
CA ALA A 98 -21.89 6.45 -6.60
C ALA A 98 -22.15 7.93 -6.28
N ALA A 99 -21.57 8.45 -5.19
CA ALA A 99 -21.70 9.86 -4.81
C ALA A 99 -21.07 10.80 -5.85
N LYS A 100 -19.88 10.46 -6.36
CA LYS A 100 -19.20 11.19 -7.45
C LYS A 100 -20.00 11.17 -8.75
N ALA A 101 -20.48 10.00 -9.18
CA ALA A 101 -21.30 9.86 -10.39
C ALA A 101 -22.58 10.71 -10.31
N ASP A 102 -23.15 10.83 -9.12
CA ASP A 102 -24.34 11.62 -8.84
C ASP A 102 -24.06 13.11 -8.55
N ARG A 103 -22.79 13.53 -8.49
CA ARG A 103 -22.37 14.85 -7.98
C ARG A 103 -22.96 15.21 -6.60
N ALA A 104 -23.11 14.22 -5.73
CA ALA A 104 -23.49 14.47 -4.34
C ALA A 104 -22.27 14.81 -3.50
N SER A 105 -22.21 16.07 -3.06
CA SER A 105 -21.15 16.56 -2.18
C SER A 105 -21.24 16.01 -0.75
N GLU A 106 -22.41 15.53 -0.33
CA GLU A 106 -22.63 15.04 1.03
C GLU A 106 -23.59 13.84 1.02
N TYR A 107 -23.32 12.84 1.86
CA TYR A 107 -24.26 11.76 2.13
C TYR A 107 -24.13 11.21 3.55
N ALA A 108 -25.25 10.77 4.11
CA ALA A 108 -25.28 9.90 5.28
C ALA A 108 -25.37 8.44 4.84
N VAL A 109 -24.81 7.54 5.64
CA VAL A 109 -24.87 6.10 5.38
C VAL A 109 -25.23 5.36 6.66
N SER A 110 -26.10 4.36 6.55
CA SER A 110 -26.27 3.39 7.62
C SER A 110 -25.05 2.49 7.68
N SER A 111 -24.13 2.78 8.61
CA SER A 111 -22.88 2.03 8.75
C SER A 111 -23.04 0.96 9.83
N GLY A 112 -23.20 -0.29 9.40
CA GLY A 112 -22.90 -1.44 10.23
C GLY A 112 -21.51 -1.97 9.88
N GLY A 113 -20.62 -2.14 10.86
CA GLY A 113 -19.30 -2.75 10.67
C GLY A 113 -18.13 -1.90 11.18
N ASP A 114 -16.92 -2.25 10.72
CA ASP A 114 -15.68 -1.59 11.12
C ASP A 114 -15.54 -0.19 10.48
N LEU A 115 -15.61 0.84 11.34
CA LEU A 115 -15.48 2.23 10.91
C LEU A 115 -14.05 2.65 10.58
N THR A 116 -13.04 1.91 11.05
CA THR A 116 -11.64 2.10 10.63
C THR A 116 -11.51 1.74 9.16
N ALA A 117 -11.91 0.52 8.78
CA ALA A 117 -11.94 0.09 7.38
C ALA A 117 -12.85 0.99 6.52
N PHE A 118 -14.02 1.40 7.03
CA PHE A 118 -14.92 2.31 6.32
C PHE A 118 -14.24 3.64 5.95
N ALA A 119 -13.64 4.32 6.93
CA ALA A 119 -13.02 5.63 6.72
C ALA A 119 -11.83 5.54 5.76
N ARG A 120 -10.95 4.55 5.98
CA ARG A 120 -9.80 4.23 5.13
C ARG A 120 -10.21 4.06 3.67
N ASN A 121 -11.13 3.14 3.40
CA ASN A 121 -11.54 2.82 2.04
C ASN A 121 -12.33 3.95 1.37
N SER A 122 -13.09 4.73 2.14
CA SER A 122 -13.76 5.93 1.63
C SER A 122 -12.74 6.96 1.13
N LEU A 123 -11.67 7.21 1.90
CA LEU A 123 -10.60 8.14 1.49
C LEU A 123 -9.82 7.61 0.29
N MET A 124 -9.51 6.31 0.25
CA MET A 124 -8.83 5.70 -0.90
C MET A 124 -9.64 5.87 -2.21
N ALA A 125 -10.96 5.64 -2.18
CA ALA A 125 -11.82 5.83 -3.34
C ALA A 125 -12.10 7.32 -3.66
N HIS A 126 -11.94 8.20 -2.68
CA HIS A 126 -12.11 9.65 -2.88
C HIS A 126 -10.96 10.25 -3.68
N PHE A 127 -9.74 9.71 -3.55
CA PHE A 127 -8.56 10.17 -4.29
C PHE A 127 -8.75 10.12 -5.81
N GLU A 128 -8.26 11.15 -6.47
CA GLU A 128 -8.11 11.25 -7.92
C GLU A 128 -6.75 11.88 -8.20
N TYR A 129 -5.99 11.32 -9.13
CA TYR A 129 -4.73 11.92 -9.57
C TYR A 129 -4.98 12.85 -10.76
N ASN A 130 -5.29 14.12 -10.45
CA ASN A 130 -5.63 15.14 -11.45
C ASN A 130 -4.59 16.26 -11.54
N ARG A 131 -3.41 16.09 -10.93
CA ARG A 131 -2.36 17.12 -10.81
C ARG A 131 -2.00 17.79 -12.15
N TYR A 132 -1.94 17.01 -13.23
CA TYR A 132 -1.58 17.49 -14.57
C TYR A 132 -2.78 17.69 -15.51
N LYS A 133 -4.02 17.56 -15.01
CA LYS A 133 -5.22 17.74 -15.83
C LYS A 133 -5.79 19.13 -15.67
N GLU A 134 -6.24 19.72 -16.77
CA GLU A 134 -7.06 20.91 -16.72
C GLU A 134 -8.36 20.63 -15.95
N THR A 135 -8.78 21.59 -15.13
CA THR A 135 -10.03 21.46 -14.39
C THR A 135 -11.20 21.59 -15.37
N PRO A 136 -12.14 20.62 -15.41
CA PRO A 136 -13.31 20.71 -16.28
C PRO A 136 -14.16 21.94 -15.94
N LYS A 137 -14.88 22.51 -16.92
CA LYS A 137 -15.75 23.68 -16.73
C LYS A 137 -16.74 23.55 -15.57
N GLY A 138 -17.19 22.33 -15.27
CA GLY A 138 -18.12 22.04 -14.17
C GLY A 138 -17.46 21.61 -12.86
N GLY A 139 -16.13 21.72 -12.74
CA GLY A 139 -15.34 21.18 -11.65
C GLY A 139 -15.28 19.65 -11.63
N TRP A 140 -14.39 19.12 -10.80
CA TRP A 140 -14.35 17.69 -10.51
C TRP A 140 -15.50 17.31 -9.57
N PRO A 141 -16.13 16.13 -9.74
CA PRO A 141 -17.08 15.63 -8.75
C PRO A 141 -16.37 15.40 -7.41
N GLU A 142 -16.81 16.10 -6.37
CA GLU A 142 -16.16 16.08 -5.05
C GLU A 142 -17.17 15.65 -3.97
N VAL A 143 -16.75 14.73 -3.09
CA VAL A 143 -17.48 14.41 -1.86
C VAL A 143 -16.84 15.18 -0.71
N LYS A 144 -17.54 16.20 -0.21
CA LYS A 144 -17.08 17.06 0.87
C LYS A 144 -17.24 16.42 2.23
N SER A 145 -18.36 15.72 2.49
CA SER A 145 -18.57 15.04 3.77
C SER A 145 -19.35 13.73 3.71
N ILE A 146 -18.97 12.80 4.59
CA ILE A 146 -19.64 11.52 4.82
C ILE A 146 -20.07 11.44 6.27
N THR A 147 -21.29 10.97 6.47
CA THR A 147 -21.92 10.89 7.79
C THR A 147 -22.33 9.45 8.11
N PRO A 148 -21.42 8.59 8.63
CA PRO A 148 -21.76 7.26 9.09
C PRO A 148 -22.70 7.33 10.30
N ALA A 149 -23.83 6.64 10.22
CA ALA A 149 -24.81 6.55 11.30
C ALA A 149 -24.41 5.47 12.31
N VAL A 150 -24.40 5.83 13.59
CA VAL A 150 -24.06 4.94 14.71
C VAL A 150 -25.08 5.07 15.83
N ALA A 151 -25.09 4.10 16.76
CA ALA A 151 -25.83 4.27 18.01
C ALA A 151 -25.19 5.38 18.85
N ASP A 152 -25.98 6.07 19.66
CA ASP A 152 -25.47 7.19 20.48
C ASP A 152 -24.38 6.73 21.46
N THR A 153 -24.49 5.49 21.97
CA THR A 153 -23.49 4.83 22.83
C THR A 153 -22.16 4.58 22.13
N ASP A 154 -22.15 4.47 20.79
CA ASP A 154 -20.97 4.10 20.00
C ASP A 154 -20.27 5.32 19.40
N ARG A 155 -20.75 6.54 19.66
CA ARG A 155 -20.21 7.77 19.06
C ARG A 155 -18.73 7.98 19.35
N ALA A 156 -18.29 7.83 20.60
CA ALA A 156 -16.89 8.05 20.96
C ALA A 156 -15.94 6.98 20.37
N PRO A 157 -16.24 5.66 20.45
CA PRO A 157 -15.51 4.65 19.69
C PRO A 157 -15.47 4.93 18.19
N ALA A 158 -16.59 5.33 17.59
CA ALA A 158 -16.69 5.64 16.17
C ALA A 158 -15.77 6.79 15.74
N VAL A 159 -15.68 7.86 16.56
CA VAL A 159 -14.76 8.98 16.30
C VAL A 159 -13.30 8.50 16.27
N ARG A 160 -12.91 7.63 17.21
CA ARG A 160 -11.55 7.07 17.25
C ARG A 160 -11.25 6.17 16.04
N ALA A 161 -12.16 5.26 15.72
CA ALA A 161 -12.03 4.36 14.57
C ALA A 161 -11.93 5.14 13.24
N ILE A 162 -12.77 6.17 13.06
CA ILE A 162 -12.73 7.04 11.89
C ILE A 162 -11.40 7.81 11.82
N ALA A 163 -10.90 8.34 12.94
CA ALA A 163 -9.63 9.05 12.95
C ALA A 163 -8.44 8.13 12.59
N GLU A 164 -8.44 6.90 13.12
CA GLU A 164 -7.46 5.87 12.79
C GLU A 164 -7.51 5.49 11.30
N GLY A 165 -8.69 5.14 10.80
CA GLY A 165 -8.89 4.80 9.40
C GLY A 165 -8.56 5.95 8.45
N SER A 166 -8.84 7.19 8.87
CA SER A 166 -8.51 8.38 8.09
C SER A 166 -7.01 8.62 8.00
N ALA A 167 -6.28 8.45 9.10
CA ALA A 167 -4.83 8.55 9.08
C ALA A 167 -4.21 7.54 8.11
N ILE A 168 -4.66 6.28 8.12
CA ILE A 168 -4.15 5.26 7.21
C ILE A 168 -4.54 5.58 5.76
N GLY A 169 -5.81 5.91 5.49
CA GLY A 169 -6.29 6.20 4.13
C GLY A 169 -5.61 7.41 3.48
N GLU A 170 -5.29 8.44 4.25
CA GLU A 170 -4.55 9.62 3.78
C GLU A 170 -3.08 9.31 3.46
N GLU A 171 -2.42 8.47 4.27
CA GLU A 171 -1.04 8.05 4.00
C GLU A 171 -0.97 7.08 2.81
N VAL A 172 -1.96 6.20 2.62
CA VAL A 172 -2.11 5.40 1.40
C VAL A 172 -2.20 6.31 0.18
N ASN A 173 -3.05 7.34 0.23
CA ASN A 173 -3.17 8.29 -0.88
C ASN A 173 -1.91 9.14 -1.08
N SER A 174 -1.17 9.45 -0.02
CA SER A 174 0.11 10.14 -0.14
C SER A 174 1.16 9.26 -0.84
N ALA A 175 1.20 7.96 -0.55
CA ALA A 175 2.05 7.02 -1.29
C ALA A 175 1.64 6.93 -2.78
N ARG A 176 0.33 6.92 -3.06
CA ARG A 176 -0.19 6.96 -4.44
C ARG A 176 0.17 8.24 -5.17
N GLU A 177 0.16 9.39 -4.49
CA GLU A 177 0.59 10.66 -5.07
C GLU A 177 2.06 10.59 -5.51
N LEU A 178 2.95 10.06 -4.66
CA LEU A 178 4.36 9.90 -5.02
C LEU A 178 4.54 8.95 -6.20
N ALA A 179 3.93 7.77 -6.13
CA ALA A 179 4.06 6.75 -7.17
C ALA A 179 3.44 7.15 -8.51
N ASN A 180 2.34 7.91 -8.51
CA ASN A 180 1.74 8.42 -9.75
C ASN A 180 2.47 9.65 -10.32
N THR A 181 3.42 10.24 -9.59
CA THR A 181 4.20 11.37 -10.10
C THR A 181 5.15 10.87 -11.18
N PRO A 182 5.11 11.43 -12.41
CA PRO A 182 6.02 11.04 -13.50
C PRO A 182 7.49 11.13 -13.07
N GLY A 183 8.35 10.28 -13.63
CA GLY A 183 9.77 10.17 -13.26
C GLY A 183 10.50 11.52 -13.30
N SER A 184 10.21 12.37 -14.30
CA SER A 184 10.78 13.72 -14.42
C SER A 184 10.51 14.62 -13.20
N ASP A 185 9.37 14.41 -12.53
CA ASP A 185 8.90 15.21 -11.42
C ASP A 185 9.12 14.51 -10.06
N MET A 186 9.55 13.24 -10.08
CA MET A 186 9.80 12.40 -8.91
C MET A 186 11.18 11.76 -8.93
N THR A 187 12.22 12.55 -9.17
CA THR A 187 13.62 12.08 -9.15
C THR A 187 14.06 11.61 -7.74
N PRO A 188 15.21 10.94 -7.57
CA PRO A 188 15.70 10.49 -6.26
C PRO A 188 15.80 11.62 -5.23
N MET A 189 16.13 12.85 -5.68
CA MET A 189 16.13 14.03 -4.82
C MET A 189 14.72 14.43 -4.39
N HIS A 190 13.75 14.45 -5.30
CA HIS A 190 12.36 14.78 -4.97
C HIS A 190 11.72 13.74 -4.05
N LEU A 191 12.03 12.45 -4.21
CA LEU A 191 11.61 11.40 -3.29
C LEU A 191 12.20 11.61 -1.88
N ALA A 192 13.47 12.02 -1.78
CA ALA A 192 14.12 12.34 -0.51
C ALA A 192 13.48 13.56 0.19
N GLU A 193 13.12 14.60 -0.57
CA GLU A 193 12.40 15.76 -0.03
C GLU A 193 10.97 15.43 0.39
N ALA A 194 10.26 14.59 -0.37
CA ALA A 194 8.95 14.07 0.02
C ALA A 194 9.04 13.30 1.36
N ALA A 195 10.09 12.50 1.56
CA ALA A 195 10.34 11.79 2.80
C ALA A 195 10.60 12.75 3.98
N ARG A 196 11.37 13.82 3.78
CA ARG A 196 11.59 14.88 4.79
C ARG A 196 10.27 15.57 5.17
N LEU A 197 9.42 15.86 4.19
CA LEU A 197 8.12 16.49 4.43
C LEU A 197 7.18 15.56 5.22
N ALA A 198 7.12 14.28 4.85
CA ALA A 198 6.36 13.27 5.59
C ALA A 198 6.85 13.16 7.05
N ALA A 199 8.17 13.13 7.25
CA ALA A 199 8.81 13.08 8.57
C ALA A 199 8.45 14.28 9.44
N LYS A 200 8.54 15.49 8.89
CA LYS A 200 8.14 16.73 9.57
C LYS A 200 6.66 16.74 9.95
N ARG A 201 5.79 16.30 9.04
CA ARG A 201 4.33 16.29 9.24
C ARG A 201 3.91 15.30 10.33
N ALA A 202 4.47 14.08 10.30
CA ALA A 202 4.04 13.00 11.18
C ALA A 202 4.86 12.87 12.47
N GLY A 203 6.00 13.55 12.58
CA GLY A 203 6.81 13.61 13.81
C GLY A 203 7.81 12.46 13.96
N PHE A 204 8.55 12.15 12.90
CA PHE A 204 9.69 11.22 12.92
C PHE A 204 10.94 11.85 12.29
N ARG A 205 12.10 11.21 12.42
CA ARG A 205 13.37 11.74 11.90
C ARG A 205 13.59 11.24 10.46
N ALA A 206 14.08 12.12 9.58
CA ALA A 206 14.59 11.74 8.26
C ALA A 206 16.04 12.23 8.10
N THR A 207 16.93 11.33 7.72
CA THR A 207 18.32 11.60 7.35
C THR A 207 18.52 11.19 5.90
N ILE A 208 19.09 12.08 5.07
CA ILE A 208 19.31 11.84 3.64
C ILE A 208 20.80 11.80 3.39
N LEU A 209 21.30 10.71 2.83
CA LEU A 209 22.68 10.60 2.38
C LEU A 209 22.77 10.94 0.89
N ASP A 210 23.75 11.76 0.56
CA ASP A 210 24.11 12.09 -0.82
C ASP A 210 25.02 11.02 -1.43
N GLU A 211 25.29 11.13 -2.72
CA GLU A 211 26.17 10.22 -3.47
C GLU A 211 27.55 10.04 -2.81
N LYS A 212 28.15 11.12 -2.28
CA LYS A 212 29.45 11.06 -1.61
C LYS A 212 29.39 10.24 -0.31
N ALA A 213 28.33 10.40 0.48
CA ALA A 213 28.11 9.60 1.68
C ALA A 213 27.83 8.12 1.35
N ILE A 214 27.04 7.86 0.29
CA ILE A 214 26.78 6.52 -0.25
C ILE A 214 28.10 5.84 -0.67
N ALA A 215 28.98 6.56 -1.39
CA ALA A 215 30.31 6.08 -1.76
C ALA A 215 31.19 5.75 -0.56
N ARG A 216 31.22 6.61 0.47
CA ARG A 216 31.98 6.32 1.71
C ARG A 216 31.47 5.08 2.47
N LEU A 217 30.21 4.72 2.29
CA LEU A 217 29.63 3.51 2.89
C LEU A 217 29.91 2.24 2.07
N GLY A 218 30.52 2.36 0.88
CA GLY A 218 30.79 1.21 0.01
C GLY A 218 29.55 0.62 -0.65
N MET A 219 28.50 1.41 -0.84
CA MET A 219 27.24 0.95 -1.45
C MET A 219 27.36 0.87 -2.98
N GLY A 220 28.19 -0.06 -3.46
CA GLY A 220 28.49 -0.21 -4.90
C GLY A 220 27.30 -0.70 -5.73
N GLY A 221 26.29 -1.32 -5.14
CA GLY A 221 25.04 -1.66 -5.82
C GLY A 221 24.24 -0.41 -6.17
N VAL A 222 23.99 0.46 -5.18
CA VAL A 222 23.30 1.75 -5.37
C VAL A 222 24.04 2.64 -6.37
N LEU A 223 25.35 2.77 -6.23
CA LEU A 223 26.17 3.59 -7.13
C LEU A 223 26.24 3.01 -8.53
N GLY A 224 26.32 1.68 -8.66
CA GLY A 224 26.36 1.01 -9.96
C GLY A 224 25.08 1.24 -10.76
N VAL A 225 23.92 1.05 -10.14
CA VAL A 225 22.61 1.27 -10.79
C VAL A 225 22.41 2.73 -11.18
N ALA A 226 22.70 3.67 -10.28
CA ALA A 226 22.48 5.10 -10.54
C ALA A 226 23.50 5.73 -11.52
N ARG A 227 24.58 5.02 -11.86
CA ARG A 227 25.70 5.54 -12.66
C ARG A 227 25.29 6.08 -14.03
N GLY A 228 24.19 5.55 -14.57
CA GLY A 228 23.67 5.93 -15.88
C GLY A 228 22.82 7.19 -15.91
N SER A 229 22.45 7.74 -14.74
CA SER A 229 21.56 8.90 -14.65
C SER A 229 22.30 10.17 -14.22
N ASP A 230 21.83 11.31 -14.72
CA ASP A 230 22.20 12.63 -14.22
C ASP A 230 21.59 12.91 -12.83
N GLU A 231 20.46 12.27 -12.53
CA GLU A 231 19.78 12.33 -11.24
C GLU A 231 20.51 11.48 -10.19
N LYS A 232 21.33 12.14 -9.37
CA LYS A 232 22.22 11.49 -8.40
C LYS A 232 21.46 10.71 -7.33
N PRO A 233 21.97 9.53 -6.90
CA PRO A 233 21.27 8.68 -5.94
C PRO A 233 21.12 9.35 -4.57
N ARG A 234 20.09 8.95 -3.83
CA ARG A 234 19.88 9.33 -2.42
C ARG A 234 19.64 8.08 -1.60
N PHE A 235 20.16 8.04 -0.37
CA PHE A 235 19.82 7.00 0.57
C PHE A 235 19.06 7.62 1.73
N ILE A 236 17.78 7.27 1.84
CA ILE A 236 16.83 7.86 2.78
C ILE A 236 16.76 6.96 4.01
N ILE A 237 16.99 7.53 5.19
CA ILE A 237 16.91 6.85 6.48
C ILE A 237 15.84 7.53 7.32
N LEU A 238 14.82 6.78 7.72
CA LEU A 238 13.69 7.24 8.52
C LEU A 238 13.72 6.57 9.89
N GLU A 239 13.52 7.31 10.97
CA GLU A 239 13.57 6.74 12.31
C GLU A 239 12.41 7.23 13.18
N TYR A 240 11.64 6.28 13.71
CA TYR A 240 10.60 6.50 14.69
C TYR A 240 10.88 5.60 15.91
N ARG A 241 11.26 6.23 17.03
CA ARG A 241 11.73 5.53 18.25
C ARG A 241 10.78 5.79 19.42
N LYS A 242 9.62 5.14 19.41
CA LYS A 242 8.60 5.28 20.47
C LYS A 242 8.29 3.96 21.18
N GLY A 243 9.07 2.92 20.92
CA GLY A 243 9.02 1.66 21.66
C GLY A 243 9.85 1.71 22.94
N ALA A 244 9.93 0.57 23.64
CA ALA A 244 10.86 0.41 24.75
C ALA A 244 12.31 0.58 24.26
N LYS A 245 13.22 1.06 25.14
CA LYS A 245 14.60 1.40 24.76
C LYS A 245 15.39 0.19 24.24
N ASP A 246 15.09 -0.99 24.75
CA ASP A 246 15.69 -2.29 24.43
C ASP A 246 14.93 -3.06 23.34
N GLN A 247 13.76 -2.59 22.91
CA GLN A 247 13.01 -3.21 21.83
C GLN A 247 13.84 -3.13 20.53
N LYS A 248 14.27 -4.31 20.05
CA LYS A 248 14.88 -4.44 18.71
C LYS A 248 13.94 -3.85 17.66
N PRO A 249 14.43 -2.99 16.74
CA PRO A 249 13.56 -2.31 15.80
C PRO A 249 13.03 -3.25 14.72
N LEU A 250 11.80 -2.97 14.27
CA LEU A 250 11.34 -3.41 12.96
C LEU A 250 12.02 -2.51 11.91
N VAL A 251 12.77 -3.11 10.98
CA VAL A 251 13.41 -2.36 9.89
C VAL A 251 12.63 -2.62 8.60
N LEU A 252 12.17 -1.54 7.98
CA LEU A 252 11.40 -1.55 6.75
C LEU A 252 12.29 -1.07 5.61
N VAL A 253 12.37 -1.80 4.51
CA VAL A 253 13.20 -1.42 3.35
C VAL A 253 12.32 -1.28 2.12
N GLY A 254 12.44 -0.19 1.36
CA GLY A 254 11.56 0.07 0.21
C GLY A 254 12.36 0.30 -1.06
N LYS A 255 12.06 -0.42 -2.15
CA LYS A 255 12.67 -0.17 -3.47
C LYS A 255 12.35 1.25 -3.92
N GLY A 256 13.38 2.05 -4.22
CA GLY A 256 13.26 3.46 -4.59
C GLY A 256 13.72 3.77 -6.02
N VAL A 257 13.39 2.93 -7.00
CA VAL A 257 13.73 3.22 -8.41
C VAL A 257 12.72 4.21 -8.98
N THR A 258 13.11 5.47 -9.08
CA THR A 258 12.22 6.58 -9.44
C THR A 258 11.78 6.57 -10.89
N PHE A 259 12.61 6.00 -11.77
CA PHE A 259 12.24 5.58 -13.10
C PHE A 259 13.11 4.41 -13.51
N ASP A 260 12.51 3.37 -14.09
CA ASP A 260 13.20 2.18 -14.54
C ASP A 260 13.04 1.96 -16.05
N THR A 261 14.09 2.28 -16.79
CA THR A 261 14.16 1.94 -18.22
C THR A 261 14.62 0.51 -18.48
N GLY A 262 15.12 -0.18 -17.45
CA GLY A 262 15.92 -1.40 -17.54
C GLY A 262 17.40 -1.18 -17.80
N GLY A 263 17.85 0.07 -17.97
CA GLY A 263 19.25 0.38 -18.25
C GLY A 263 19.67 -0.08 -19.65
N ILE A 264 20.83 -0.75 -19.75
CA ILE A 264 21.32 -1.31 -21.03
C ILE A 264 20.41 -2.43 -21.55
N ASN A 265 19.84 -3.24 -20.66
CA ASN A 265 18.76 -4.17 -20.96
C ASN A 265 17.42 -3.42 -21.04
N LEU A 266 17.28 -2.57 -22.05
CA LEU A 266 16.14 -1.68 -22.22
C LEU A 266 14.81 -2.44 -22.25
N LYS A 267 13.85 -2.00 -21.45
CA LYS A 267 12.47 -2.51 -21.47
C LYS A 267 11.80 -2.24 -22.83
N PRO A 268 10.95 -3.16 -23.31
CA PRO A 268 10.03 -2.84 -24.40
C PRO A 268 9.09 -1.69 -24.04
N GLU A 269 8.69 -0.88 -25.01
CA GLU A 269 7.86 0.33 -24.84
C GLU A 269 6.64 0.10 -23.94
N GLN A 270 5.89 -0.97 -24.19
CA GLN A 270 4.66 -1.32 -23.47
C GLN A 270 4.86 -1.60 -21.97
N TYR A 271 6.09 -1.92 -21.55
CA TYR A 271 6.44 -2.17 -20.15
C TYR A 271 7.17 -1.00 -19.50
N MET A 272 7.48 0.06 -20.25
CA MET A 272 8.22 1.22 -19.74
C MET A 272 7.30 2.34 -19.22
N TYR A 273 6.12 2.52 -19.82
CA TYR A 273 5.20 3.64 -19.51
C TYR A 273 4.89 3.80 -18.01
N GLU A 274 4.72 2.70 -17.30
CA GLU A 274 4.34 2.66 -15.88
C GLU A 274 5.54 2.67 -14.92
N MET A 275 6.78 2.72 -15.40
CA MET A 275 7.99 2.51 -14.58
C MET A 275 8.39 3.71 -13.70
N HIS A 276 7.63 4.80 -13.73
CA HIS A 276 7.68 5.82 -12.69
C HIS A 276 7.14 5.30 -11.34
N MET A 277 6.32 4.24 -11.35
CA MET A 277 5.79 3.59 -10.15
C MET A 277 6.77 2.57 -9.53
N ASP A 278 7.97 2.40 -10.08
CA ASP A 278 8.95 1.41 -9.61
C ASP A 278 9.66 1.80 -8.28
N MET A 279 9.23 2.93 -7.72
CA MET A 279 9.53 3.42 -6.38
C MET A 279 8.38 3.20 -5.38
N SER A 280 7.33 2.45 -5.76
CA SER A 280 6.16 2.19 -4.92
C SER A 280 6.51 1.56 -3.57
N GLY A 281 7.57 0.74 -3.52
CA GLY A 281 8.10 0.18 -2.28
C GLY A 281 8.64 1.25 -1.33
N GLY A 282 9.43 2.18 -1.87
CA GLY A 282 9.92 3.36 -1.15
C GLY A 282 8.79 4.26 -0.65
N ALA A 283 7.79 4.53 -1.51
CA ALA A 283 6.60 5.28 -1.14
C ALA A 283 5.83 4.61 0.01
N ALA A 284 5.68 3.27 -0.06
CA ALA A 284 5.04 2.48 0.98
C ALA A 284 5.78 2.56 2.31
N VAL A 285 7.12 2.49 2.32
CA VAL A 285 7.92 2.64 3.56
C VAL A 285 7.82 4.05 4.14
N ILE A 286 7.95 5.09 3.32
CA ILE A 286 7.84 6.50 3.76
C ILE A 286 6.49 6.75 4.44
N HIS A 287 5.39 6.38 3.76
CA HIS A 287 4.06 6.66 4.26
C HIS A 287 3.52 5.61 5.23
N GLY A 288 4.07 4.40 5.23
CA GLY A 288 3.85 3.39 6.26
C GLY A 288 4.39 3.85 7.62
N ILE A 289 5.60 4.41 7.67
CA ILE A 289 6.15 5.01 8.89
C ILE A 289 5.37 6.25 9.31
N ALA A 290 4.95 7.08 8.36
CA ALA A 290 4.06 8.20 8.66
C ALA A 290 2.73 7.74 9.28
N ALA A 291 2.14 6.65 8.77
CA ALA A 291 0.94 6.05 9.35
C ALA A 291 1.21 5.55 10.78
N ILE A 292 2.30 4.81 11.01
CA ILE A 292 2.72 4.34 12.34
C ILE A 292 2.83 5.49 13.33
N ALA A 293 3.48 6.61 12.93
CA ALA A 293 3.66 7.78 13.77
C ALA A 293 2.35 8.52 14.06
N ARG A 294 1.47 8.67 13.05
CA ARG A 294 0.15 9.29 13.22
C ARG A 294 -0.79 8.47 14.11
N LEU A 295 -0.66 7.14 14.05
CA LEU A 295 -1.33 6.20 14.95
C LEU A 295 -0.71 6.16 16.34
N LYS A 296 0.44 6.80 16.54
CA LYS A 296 1.20 6.85 17.80
C LYS A 296 1.50 5.46 18.36
N LEU A 297 1.83 4.51 17.48
CA LEU A 297 2.18 3.16 17.92
C LEU A 297 3.45 3.21 18.78
N ALA A 298 3.49 2.42 19.85
CA ALA A 298 4.63 2.36 20.78
C ALA A 298 5.67 1.33 20.30
N ILE A 299 6.36 1.67 19.21
CA ILE A 299 7.32 0.78 18.53
C ILE A 299 8.57 1.53 18.08
N ASN A 300 9.70 0.83 18.02
CA ASN A 300 10.91 1.26 17.33
C ASN A 300 10.90 0.77 15.88
N VAL A 301 10.86 1.71 14.93
CA VAL A 301 10.85 1.42 13.49
C VAL A 301 11.90 2.25 12.78
N VAL A 302 12.60 1.62 11.84
CA VAL A 302 13.53 2.27 10.91
C VAL A 302 13.04 2.02 9.48
N GLY A 303 13.06 3.04 8.63
CA GLY A 303 12.81 2.93 7.20
C GLY A 303 14.08 3.21 6.40
N LEU A 304 14.36 2.39 5.39
CA LEU A 304 15.49 2.57 4.48
C LEU A 304 14.98 2.57 3.04
N VAL A 305 15.29 3.61 2.27
CA VAL A 305 14.92 3.68 0.85
C VAL A 305 16.15 4.08 0.03
N PRO A 306 16.81 3.12 -0.65
CA PRO A 306 17.81 3.44 -1.66
C PRO A 306 17.08 4.01 -2.90
N ALA A 307 17.22 5.31 -3.12
CA ALA A 307 16.58 6.02 -4.22
C ALA A 307 17.57 6.22 -5.38
N VAL A 308 17.21 5.73 -6.56
CA VAL A 308 18.02 5.78 -7.80
C VAL A 308 17.12 6.03 -9.00
N GLU A 309 17.73 6.31 -10.14
CA GLU A 309 17.08 6.25 -11.47
C GLU A 309 17.91 5.31 -12.35
N ASN A 310 17.27 4.33 -13.00
CA ASN A 310 17.97 3.36 -13.86
C ASN A 310 17.80 3.75 -15.32
N MET A 311 18.90 4.23 -15.93
CA MET A 311 18.90 4.85 -17.26
C MET A 311 19.97 4.23 -18.18
N PRO A 312 19.71 4.05 -19.50
CA PRO A 312 20.75 3.79 -20.48
C PRO A 312 21.54 5.07 -20.76
N SER A 313 22.86 4.97 -20.75
CA SER A 313 23.77 6.05 -21.10
C SER A 313 25.15 5.46 -21.40
N GLY A 314 26.08 6.30 -21.87
CA GLY A 314 27.49 5.90 -22.02
C GLY A 314 28.19 5.58 -20.70
N SER A 315 27.64 5.98 -19.55
CA SER A 315 28.20 5.73 -18.21
C SER A 315 27.49 4.62 -17.45
N SER A 316 26.41 4.04 -17.98
CA SER A 316 25.65 3.00 -17.30
C SER A 316 26.48 1.76 -17.02
N TYR A 317 26.19 1.09 -15.91
CA TYR A 317 26.64 -0.27 -15.68
C TYR A 317 26.04 -1.23 -16.73
N ARG A 318 26.72 -2.36 -16.96
CA ARG A 318 26.44 -3.26 -18.09
C ARG A 318 26.31 -4.71 -17.62
N PRO A 319 25.62 -5.56 -18.40
CA PRO A 319 25.78 -7.00 -18.28
C PRO A 319 27.27 -7.40 -18.35
N GLY A 320 27.70 -8.23 -17.41
CA GLY A 320 29.09 -8.64 -17.21
C GLY A 320 29.88 -7.79 -16.22
N ASP A 321 29.38 -6.61 -15.80
CA ASP A 321 30.05 -5.83 -14.76
C ASP A 321 29.95 -6.55 -13.39
N LEU A 322 30.98 -6.37 -12.56
CA LEU A 322 31.06 -6.87 -11.19
C LEU A 322 30.94 -5.70 -10.22
N LEU A 323 29.86 -5.66 -9.43
CA LEU A 323 29.60 -4.62 -8.44
C LEU A 323 29.95 -5.11 -7.04
N LYS A 324 30.87 -4.44 -6.34
CA LYS A 324 31.16 -4.72 -4.93
C LYS A 324 30.12 -4.04 -4.04
N SER A 325 29.22 -4.81 -3.44
CA SER A 325 28.19 -4.30 -2.53
C SER A 325 28.75 -3.85 -1.18
N MET A 326 27.92 -3.19 -0.38
CA MET A 326 28.21 -2.77 0.99
C MET A 326 28.59 -3.96 1.90
N SER A 327 28.07 -5.16 1.62
CA SER A 327 28.42 -6.38 2.36
C SER A 327 29.85 -6.86 2.07
N GLY A 328 30.50 -6.32 1.04
CA GLY A 328 31.76 -6.82 0.50
C GLY A 328 31.59 -7.93 -0.54
N LYS A 329 30.40 -8.53 -0.66
CA LYS A 329 30.08 -9.50 -1.74
C LYS A 329 30.09 -8.82 -3.10
N THR A 330 30.60 -9.54 -4.09
CA THR A 330 30.67 -9.13 -5.49
C THR A 330 29.43 -9.65 -6.23
N ILE A 331 28.62 -8.73 -6.76
CA ILE A 331 27.43 -9.02 -7.54
C ILE A 331 27.81 -9.01 -9.03
N GLU A 332 27.63 -10.14 -9.70
CA GLU A 332 27.72 -10.25 -11.15
C GLU A 332 26.40 -9.81 -11.79
N VAL A 333 26.48 -8.77 -12.62
CA VAL A 333 25.32 -8.21 -13.29
C VAL A 333 25.08 -9.00 -14.57
N LEU A 334 24.02 -9.81 -14.61
CA LEU A 334 23.60 -10.50 -15.83
C LEU A 334 22.55 -9.69 -16.60
N ASN A 335 21.76 -8.89 -15.90
CA ASN A 335 20.72 -8.06 -16.49
C ASN A 335 20.54 -6.77 -15.68
N THR A 336 20.63 -5.61 -16.35
CA THR A 336 20.47 -4.29 -15.74
C THR A 336 19.01 -3.93 -15.43
N ASP A 337 18.04 -4.74 -15.88
CA ASP A 337 16.62 -4.66 -15.53
C ASP A 337 16.28 -5.45 -14.24
N ALA A 338 17.31 -6.03 -13.61
CA ALA A 338 17.24 -6.60 -12.27
C ALA A 338 17.98 -5.70 -11.26
N GLU A 339 17.79 -4.39 -11.39
CA GLU A 339 18.39 -3.31 -10.60
C GLU A 339 17.83 -3.21 -9.17
N GLY A 340 16.53 -3.45 -9.00
CA GLY A 340 15.85 -3.27 -7.71
C GLY A 340 16.46 -4.10 -6.61
N ARG A 341 16.79 -5.37 -6.89
CA ARG A 341 17.43 -6.23 -5.91
C ARG A 341 18.87 -5.81 -5.59
N VAL A 342 19.57 -5.23 -6.57
CA VAL A 342 20.96 -4.75 -6.42
C VAL A 342 21.02 -3.54 -5.48
N ILE A 343 20.10 -2.58 -5.61
CA ILE A 343 20.06 -1.45 -4.67
C ILE A 343 19.57 -1.86 -3.27
N LEU A 344 18.67 -2.84 -3.20
CA LEU A 344 18.16 -3.37 -1.93
C LEU A 344 19.24 -4.15 -1.17
N ALA A 345 20.15 -4.85 -1.85
CA ALA A 345 21.27 -5.55 -1.21
C ALA A 345 22.10 -4.64 -0.28
N ASP A 346 22.41 -3.42 -0.73
CA ASP A 346 23.12 -2.43 0.08
C ASP A 346 22.26 -1.92 1.26
N ALA A 347 20.97 -1.70 1.03
CA ALA A 347 20.04 -1.25 2.07
C ALA A 347 19.80 -2.32 3.15
N LEU A 348 19.69 -3.60 2.76
CA LEU A 348 19.56 -4.75 3.66
C LEU A 348 20.82 -4.93 4.49
N THR A 349 22.01 -4.78 3.87
CA THR A 349 23.27 -4.78 4.62
C THR A 349 23.33 -3.62 5.62
N TYR A 350 22.89 -2.42 5.21
CA TYR A 350 22.83 -1.25 6.10
C TYR A 350 21.87 -1.49 7.28
N ALA A 351 20.77 -2.20 7.07
CA ALA A 351 19.77 -2.53 8.10
C ALA A 351 20.37 -3.25 9.30
N LEU A 352 21.38 -4.11 9.08
CA LEU A 352 22.04 -4.90 10.14
C LEU A 352 22.68 -4.03 11.23
N ARG A 353 23.08 -2.79 10.90
CA ARG A 353 23.61 -1.83 11.87
C ARG A 353 22.63 -1.49 13.00
N TYR A 354 21.33 -1.70 12.78
CA TYR A 354 20.27 -1.46 13.76
C TYR A 354 19.95 -2.67 14.63
N LYS A 355 20.60 -3.83 14.42
CA LYS A 355 20.31 -5.09 15.13
C LYS A 355 18.81 -5.41 15.11
N PRO A 356 18.21 -5.54 13.90
CA PRO A 356 16.76 -5.66 13.73
C PRO A 356 16.19 -6.88 14.46
N GLY A 357 14.95 -6.76 14.92
CA GLY A 357 14.15 -7.93 15.30
C GLY A 357 13.51 -8.59 14.08
N LEU A 358 13.12 -7.79 13.09
CA LEU A 358 12.66 -8.24 11.78
C LEU A 358 13.06 -7.18 10.74
N ILE A 359 13.55 -7.63 9.59
CA ILE A 359 13.68 -6.83 8.37
C ILE A 359 12.51 -7.22 7.45
N ALA A 360 11.73 -6.24 7.01
CA ALA A 360 10.67 -6.46 6.02
C ALA A 360 10.88 -5.51 4.84
N ASP A 361 11.15 -6.04 3.65
CA ASP A 361 11.29 -5.22 2.45
C ASP A 361 10.06 -5.27 1.54
N PHE A 362 9.80 -4.16 0.84
CA PHE A 362 8.68 -3.95 -0.06
C PHE A 362 9.23 -3.47 -1.40
N ALA A 363 8.98 -4.23 -2.46
CA ALA A 363 9.51 -3.90 -3.77
C ALA A 363 8.58 -4.33 -4.90
N THR A 364 8.48 -3.50 -5.93
CA THR A 364 7.99 -3.88 -7.25
C THR A 364 9.11 -4.66 -7.95
N LEU A 365 9.36 -5.89 -7.49
CA LEU A 365 10.63 -6.56 -7.79
C LEU A 365 10.59 -7.38 -9.06
N THR A 366 9.52 -8.16 -9.28
CA THR A 366 9.50 -9.11 -10.39
C THR A 366 8.18 -9.15 -11.13
N GLY A 367 8.26 -9.17 -12.47
CA GLY A 367 7.12 -9.57 -13.31
C GLY A 367 6.70 -11.02 -13.06
N ALA A 368 7.61 -11.87 -12.59
CA ALA A 368 7.32 -13.27 -12.26
C ALA A 368 6.30 -13.42 -11.11
N ALA A 369 6.34 -12.54 -10.10
CA ALA A 369 5.32 -12.54 -9.04
C ALA A 369 3.92 -12.22 -9.62
N HIS A 370 3.86 -11.32 -10.60
CA HIS A 370 2.63 -10.99 -11.32
C HIS A 370 2.11 -12.19 -12.13
N VAL A 371 2.99 -12.92 -12.79
CA VAL A 371 2.62 -14.16 -13.50
C VAL A 371 2.08 -15.22 -12.54
N ALA A 372 2.67 -15.34 -11.35
CA ALA A 372 2.28 -16.35 -10.36
C ALA A 372 0.95 -16.05 -9.64
N LEU A 373 0.74 -14.79 -9.22
CA LEU A 373 -0.37 -14.41 -8.32
C LEU A 373 -1.41 -13.48 -8.97
N GLY A 374 -1.19 -13.09 -10.24
CA GLY A 374 -2.05 -12.17 -10.96
C GLY A 374 -2.03 -10.77 -10.34
N ASN A 375 -3.21 -10.14 -10.30
CA ASN A 375 -3.36 -8.73 -9.93
C ASN A 375 -3.98 -8.50 -8.54
N TYR A 376 -4.13 -9.54 -7.70
CA TYR A 376 -5.00 -9.46 -6.51
C TYR A 376 -4.28 -9.72 -5.18
N CYS A 377 -3.02 -10.13 -5.23
CA CYS A 377 -2.25 -10.53 -4.07
C CYS A 377 -0.77 -10.27 -4.32
N SER A 378 -0.04 -9.78 -3.33
CA SER A 378 1.42 -9.69 -3.36
C SER A 378 2.05 -11.03 -2.98
N ALA A 379 3.30 -11.29 -3.39
CA ALA A 379 4.03 -12.45 -2.89
C ALA A 379 4.72 -12.11 -1.57
N VAL A 380 4.77 -13.07 -0.63
CA VAL A 380 5.58 -12.94 0.58
C VAL A 380 6.55 -14.12 0.69
N PHE A 381 7.77 -13.82 1.09
CA PHE A 381 8.83 -14.78 1.36
C PHE A 381 9.40 -14.51 2.75
N THR A 382 9.91 -15.52 3.43
CA THR A 382 10.54 -15.37 4.74
C THR A 382 11.63 -16.42 4.93
N ASN A 383 12.72 -16.05 5.62
CA ASN A 383 13.76 -17.00 6.05
C ASN A 383 13.46 -17.63 7.43
N ARG A 384 12.26 -17.37 7.97
CA ARG A 384 11.72 -17.94 9.20
C ARG A 384 10.35 -18.50 8.92
N ASP A 385 10.22 -19.83 8.86
CA ASP A 385 8.95 -20.51 8.61
C ASP A 385 7.88 -20.13 9.65
N ALA A 386 8.29 -19.93 10.91
CA ALA A 386 7.43 -19.51 12.01
C ALA A 386 6.79 -18.11 11.82
N LEU A 387 7.27 -17.31 10.85
CA LEU A 387 6.70 -16.01 10.50
C LEU A 387 5.63 -16.08 9.41
N THR A 388 5.58 -17.17 8.63
CA THR A 388 4.73 -17.26 7.43
C THR A 388 3.26 -16.96 7.70
N GLU A 389 2.65 -17.68 8.64
CA GLU A 389 1.23 -17.49 8.96
C GLU A 389 0.95 -16.10 9.56
N LYS A 390 1.91 -15.54 10.32
CA LYS A 390 1.80 -14.22 10.93
C LYS A 390 1.80 -13.13 9.86
N LEU A 391 2.67 -13.23 8.86
CA LEU A 391 2.73 -12.31 7.72
C LEU A 391 1.45 -12.39 6.86
N VAL A 392 0.93 -13.59 6.63
CA VAL A 392 -0.36 -13.78 5.93
C VAL A 392 -1.53 -13.19 6.74
N ALA A 393 -1.52 -13.34 8.06
CA ALA A 393 -2.53 -12.74 8.94
C ALA A 393 -2.48 -11.20 8.89
N VAL A 394 -1.29 -10.59 8.85
CA VAL A 394 -1.11 -9.14 8.64
C VAL A 394 -1.72 -8.69 7.30
N GLY A 395 -1.48 -9.43 6.22
CA GLY A 395 -2.09 -9.13 4.92
C GLY A 395 -3.61 -9.24 4.93
N THR A 396 -4.14 -10.24 5.65
CA THR A 396 -5.58 -10.46 5.79
C THR A 396 -6.25 -9.34 6.59
N ALA A 397 -5.65 -8.91 7.71
CA ALA A 397 -6.17 -7.85 8.56
C ALA A 397 -6.07 -6.45 7.92
N SER A 398 -4.96 -6.18 7.22
CA SER A 398 -4.76 -4.88 6.54
C SER A 398 -5.59 -4.74 5.25
N GLY A 399 -5.93 -5.85 4.60
CA GLY A 399 -6.53 -5.87 3.26
C GLY A 399 -5.52 -5.63 2.13
N ASP A 400 -4.22 -5.61 2.43
CA ASP A 400 -3.11 -5.75 1.48
C ASP A 400 -2.69 -7.24 1.48
N TYR A 401 -3.46 -8.07 0.78
CA TYR A 401 -3.27 -9.53 0.81
C TYR A 401 -1.91 -9.96 0.29
N VAL A 402 -1.31 -10.94 0.98
CA VAL A 402 -0.07 -11.60 0.58
C VAL A 402 -0.26 -13.12 0.50
N TRP A 403 0.50 -13.79 -0.35
CA TRP A 403 0.52 -15.24 -0.45
C TRP A 403 1.96 -15.77 -0.37
N PRO A 404 2.23 -16.80 0.46
CA PRO A 404 3.59 -17.26 0.67
C PRO A 404 4.13 -18.03 -0.53
N LEU A 405 5.38 -17.75 -0.89
CA LEU A 405 6.19 -18.50 -1.84
C LEU A 405 7.47 -18.99 -1.13
N PRO A 406 8.08 -20.11 -1.58
CA PRO A 406 9.19 -20.74 -0.88
C PRO A 406 10.49 -19.95 -1.01
N LEU A 407 11.40 -20.15 -0.04
CA LEU A 407 12.75 -19.56 -0.02
C LEU A 407 13.84 -20.63 0.23
N TRP A 408 13.65 -21.82 -0.34
CA TRP A 408 14.53 -22.98 -0.11
C TRP A 408 15.95 -22.77 -0.66
N ASP A 409 16.90 -23.53 -0.13
CA ASP A 409 18.33 -23.37 -0.44
C ASP A 409 18.71 -23.82 -1.85
N GLU A 410 17.92 -24.70 -2.47
CA GLU A 410 18.14 -25.18 -3.83
C GLU A 410 18.19 -24.03 -4.84
N TYR A 411 17.34 -23.02 -4.65
CA TYR A 411 17.28 -21.83 -5.51
C TYR A 411 18.55 -20.97 -5.45
N LEU A 412 19.36 -21.08 -4.38
CA LEU A 412 20.63 -20.35 -4.29
C LEU A 412 21.61 -20.82 -5.35
N HIS A 413 21.62 -22.11 -5.69
CA HIS A 413 22.53 -22.66 -6.70
C HIS A 413 22.31 -22.04 -8.09
N GLU A 414 21.09 -21.63 -8.41
CA GLU A 414 20.73 -21.06 -9.71
C GLU A 414 21.20 -19.61 -9.90
N ILE A 415 21.43 -18.90 -8.78
CA ILE A 415 21.88 -17.50 -8.76
C ILE A 415 23.35 -17.36 -8.32
N LYS A 416 24.11 -18.45 -8.16
CA LYS A 416 25.56 -18.35 -7.91
C LYS A 416 26.26 -17.72 -9.12
N GLY A 417 27.11 -16.74 -8.85
CA GLY A 417 27.92 -16.09 -9.87
C GLY A 417 28.91 -17.06 -10.51
N THR A 418 29.32 -16.77 -11.75
CA THR A 418 30.47 -17.39 -12.41
C THR A 418 31.75 -16.61 -12.08
N PHE A 419 31.65 -15.28 -12.08
CA PHE A 419 32.77 -14.36 -11.85
C PHE A 419 32.60 -13.50 -10.59
N GLY A 420 31.37 -13.41 -10.06
CA GLY A 420 31.07 -12.81 -8.75
C GLY A 420 30.67 -13.86 -7.71
N ASP A 421 30.49 -13.43 -6.46
CA ASP A 421 29.97 -14.30 -5.39
C ASP A 421 28.51 -14.70 -5.66
N ILE A 422 27.75 -13.81 -6.28
CA ILE A 422 26.34 -13.99 -6.62
C ILE A 422 25.99 -13.26 -7.91
N ALA A 423 25.11 -13.82 -8.73
CA ALA A 423 24.54 -13.17 -9.90
C ALA A 423 23.21 -12.48 -9.56
N ASN A 424 22.95 -11.30 -10.11
CA ASN A 424 21.69 -10.59 -9.88
C ASN A 424 20.48 -11.22 -10.60
N MET A 425 20.69 -12.29 -11.36
CA MET A 425 19.64 -13.05 -12.03
C MET A 425 20.06 -14.52 -12.08
N ALA A 426 19.08 -15.42 -12.18
CA ALA A 426 19.38 -16.82 -12.43
C ALA A 426 19.94 -16.99 -13.85
N LYS A 427 20.85 -17.94 -14.03
CA LYS A 427 21.42 -18.28 -15.35
C LYS A 427 20.34 -18.81 -16.31
N ASN A 428 19.27 -19.39 -15.76
CA ASN A 428 18.04 -19.73 -16.47
C ASN A 428 16.90 -18.90 -15.85
N ASP A 429 16.62 -17.75 -16.43
CA ASP A 429 15.68 -16.76 -15.88
C ASP A 429 14.20 -17.07 -16.16
N ARG A 430 13.92 -18.12 -16.94
CA ARG A 430 12.56 -18.46 -17.37
C ARG A 430 11.65 -18.95 -16.24
N TYR A 431 12.20 -19.63 -15.23
CA TYR A 431 11.44 -20.25 -14.16
C TYR A 431 11.87 -19.69 -12.80
N GLY A 432 10.95 -19.65 -11.83
CA GLY A 432 11.29 -19.27 -10.46
C GLY A 432 11.73 -17.82 -10.25
N GLY A 433 11.57 -16.92 -11.23
CA GLY A 433 12.12 -15.55 -11.18
C GLY A 433 11.78 -14.75 -9.91
N ALA A 434 10.57 -14.93 -9.35
CA ALA A 434 10.16 -14.31 -8.09
C ALA A 434 10.97 -14.86 -6.90
N ILE A 435 11.15 -16.18 -6.84
CA ILE A 435 11.93 -16.87 -5.80
C ILE A 435 13.41 -16.50 -5.93
N HIS A 436 13.95 -16.44 -7.14
CA HIS A 436 15.33 -16.01 -7.38
C HIS A 436 15.59 -14.56 -6.91
N GLY A 437 14.64 -13.67 -7.13
CA GLY A 437 14.70 -12.30 -6.59
C GLY A 437 14.75 -12.29 -5.07
N ALA A 438 13.83 -12.99 -4.41
CA ALA A 438 13.80 -13.10 -2.95
C ALA A 438 15.06 -13.78 -2.38
N LYS A 439 15.52 -14.86 -3.00
CA LYS A 439 16.70 -15.63 -2.57
C LYS A 439 17.98 -14.81 -2.70
N PHE A 440 18.07 -13.96 -3.73
CA PHE A 440 19.14 -12.98 -3.86
C PHE A 440 19.15 -12.01 -2.68
N LEU A 441 18.00 -11.42 -2.32
CA LEU A 441 17.89 -10.48 -1.20
C LEU A 441 18.28 -11.10 0.14
N GLU A 442 17.89 -12.36 0.37
CA GLU A 442 18.24 -13.12 1.58
C GLU A 442 19.76 -13.19 1.82
N GLN A 443 20.58 -13.12 0.78
CA GLN A 443 22.04 -13.19 0.93
C GLN A 443 22.66 -11.94 1.58
N PHE A 444 21.88 -10.89 1.82
CA PHE A 444 22.34 -9.61 2.36
C PHE A 444 21.75 -9.28 3.74
N VAL A 445 21.10 -10.25 4.39
CA VAL A 445 20.50 -10.09 5.73
C VAL A 445 21.17 -10.94 6.82
N GLU A 446 22.21 -11.70 6.48
CA GLU A 446 22.88 -12.63 7.41
C GLU A 446 21.84 -13.51 8.14
N ASP A 447 21.93 -13.63 9.47
CA ASP A 447 20.98 -14.39 10.30
C ASP A 447 19.79 -13.55 10.81
N ALA A 448 19.59 -12.32 10.32
CA ALA A 448 18.45 -11.51 10.74
C ALA A 448 17.13 -12.15 10.25
N PRO A 449 16.06 -12.17 11.07
CA PRO A 449 14.72 -12.50 10.57
C PRO A 449 14.34 -11.56 9.44
N PHE A 450 13.92 -12.13 8.32
CA PHE A 450 13.72 -11.41 7.07
C PHE A 450 12.43 -11.83 6.39
N ALA A 451 11.70 -10.85 5.87
CA ALA A 451 10.57 -11.04 4.98
C ALA A 451 10.68 -10.14 3.76
N HIS A 452 10.52 -10.72 2.57
CA HIS A 452 10.39 -9.98 1.32
C HIS A 452 8.93 -9.97 0.88
N ILE A 453 8.39 -8.78 0.59
CA ILE A 453 7.05 -8.60 0.05
C ILE A 453 7.17 -8.03 -1.37
N ASP A 454 7.01 -8.91 -2.38
CA ASP A 454 6.97 -8.49 -3.78
C ASP A 454 5.58 -7.92 -4.10
N ILE A 455 5.51 -6.60 -4.19
CA ILE A 455 4.29 -5.82 -4.42
C ILE A 455 4.06 -5.50 -5.91
N ALA A 456 4.91 -5.99 -6.83
CA ALA A 456 4.70 -5.80 -8.27
C ALA A 456 3.28 -6.20 -8.76
N PRO A 457 2.68 -7.33 -8.30
CA PRO A 457 1.29 -7.68 -8.60
C PRO A 457 0.23 -6.61 -8.28
N ARG A 458 0.55 -5.71 -7.35
CA ARG A 458 -0.38 -4.73 -6.79
C ARG A 458 0.08 -3.29 -6.98
N MET A 459 1.06 -3.07 -7.86
CA MET A 459 1.54 -1.72 -8.19
C MET A 459 0.38 -0.83 -8.67
N THR A 460 -0.41 -1.32 -9.63
CA THR A 460 -1.53 -0.59 -10.24
C THR A 460 -2.91 -1.11 -9.84
N ALA A 461 -3.87 -0.20 -9.75
CA ALA A 461 -5.26 -0.53 -9.42
C ALA A 461 -5.97 -1.23 -10.57
N VAL A 462 -6.73 -2.28 -10.26
CA VAL A 462 -7.63 -2.93 -11.21
C VAL A 462 -9.06 -2.42 -11.03
N ASP A 463 -9.92 -2.58 -12.04
CA ASP A 463 -11.28 -2.02 -12.03
C ASP A 463 -12.11 -2.46 -10.81
N SER A 464 -11.93 -3.71 -10.36
CA SER A 464 -12.63 -4.26 -9.21
C SER A 464 -12.19 -3.66 -7.86
N ASP A 465 -11.05 -2.95 -7.81
CA ASP A 465 -10.62 -2.19 -6.63
C ASP A 465 -11.51 -0.97 -6.38
N ILE A 466 -12.16 -0.42 -7.42
CA ILE A 466 -12.96 0.80 -7.35
C ILE A 466 -12.12 1.98 -6.80
N LEU A 467 -10.91 2.11 -7.32
CA LEU A 467 -9.98 3.20 -7.04
C LEU A 467 -9.68 3.95 -8.35
N ALA A 468 -9.16 5.18 -8.24
CA ALA A 468 -8.57 5.86 -9.39
C ALA A 468 -7.44 5.02 -10.01
N ARG A 469 -7.31 5.10 -11.34
CA ARG A 469 -6.23 4.44 -12.11
C ARG A 469 -4.84 4.89 -11.61
N GLY A 470 -3.84 4.05 -11.86
CA GLY A 470 -2.47 4.24 -11.39
C GLY A 470 -2.22 3.49 -10.08
N ALA A 471 -1.30 4.02 -9.27
CA ALA A 471 -0.82 3.38 -8.05
C ALA A 471 -1.93 3.03 -7.06
N THR A 472 -1.82 1.86 -6.42
CA THR A 472 -2.76 1.40 -5.37
C THR A 472 -2.43 1.93 -3.98
N GLY A 473 -1.16 2.26 -3.73
CA GLY A 473 -0.61 2.54 -2.40
C GLY A 473 -0.45 1.28 -1.54
N VAL A 474 -0.37 0.10 -2.17
CA VAL A 474 -0.12 -1.19 -1.51
C VAL A 474 1.13 -1.11 -0.62
N GLY A 475 1.08 -1.79 0.52
CA GLY A 475 2.17 -1.86 1.48
C GLY A 475 1.98 -0.90 2.65
N VAL A 476 1.37 0.28 2.47
CA VAL A 476 1.13 1.23 3.58
C VAL A 476 0.23 0.62 4.65
N ARG A 477 -0.87 -0.03 4.25
CA ARG A 477 -1.79 -0.67 5.21
C ARG A 477 -1.13 -1.89 5.85
N TYR A 478 -0.42 -2.69 5.05
CA TYR A 478 0.35 -3.83 5.54
C TYR A 478 1.38 -3.41 6.60
N ILE A 479 2.16 -2.36 6.36
CA ILE A 479 3.19 -1.84 7.27
C ILE A 479 2.56 -1.38 8.60
N ALA A 480 1.46 -0.63 8.54
CA ALA A 480 0.78 -0.18 9.74
C ALA A 480 0.27 -1.36 10.59
N GLU A 481 -0.24 -2.40 9.96
CA GLU A 481 -0.73 -3.60 10.64
C GLU A 481 0.44 -4.49 11.13
N LEU A 482 1.51 -4.64 10.35
CA LEU A 482 2.73 -5.32 10.76
C LEU A 482 3.31 -4.68 12.02
N ALA A 483 3.34 -3.35 12.08
CA ALA A 483 3.82 -2.62 13.26
C ALA A 483 2.93 -2.83 14.50
N ARG A 484 1.62 -3.02 14.32
CA ARG A 484 0.71 -3.40 15.42
C ARG A 484 0.97 -4.82 15.90
N ALA A 485 1.17 -5.76 14.98
CA ALA A 485 1.43 -7.15 15.29
C ALA A 485 2.84 -7.41 15.85
N TYR A 486 3.82 -6.58 15.47
CA TYR A 486 5.24 -6.79 15.72
C TYR A 486 5.61 -7.10 17.18
N PRO A 487 5.12 -6.39 18.22
CA PRO A 487 5.41 -6.75 19.60
C PRO A 487 4.97 -8.17 19.98
N GLY A 488 3.87 -8.66 19.40
CA GLY A 488 3.39 -10.03 19.58
C GLY A 488 4.21 -11.05 18.79
N ILE A 489 4.63 -10.69 17.57
CA ILE A 489 5.50 -11.52 16.73
C ILE A 489 6.83 -11.80 17.46
N MET A 490 7.47 -10.76 18.01
CA MET A 490 8.79 -10.87 18.66
C MET A 490 8.76 -11.69 19.96
N LYS A 491 7.72 -11.51 20.80
CA LYS A 491 7.60 -12.27 22.07
C LYS A 491 7.54 -13.78 21.86
N GLN A 492 6.90 -14.23 20.78
CA GLN A 492 6.78 -15.66 20.49
C GLN A 492 8.07 -16.27 19.95
N GLU A 493 8.93 -15.51 19.28
CA GLU A 493 10.24 -16.03 18.85
C GLU A 493 11.20 -16.24 20.02
N GLU A 494 11.16 -15.37 21.03
CA GLU A 494 11.99 -15.52 22.24
C GLU A 494 11.56 -16.72 23.07
N GLY A 495 10.25 -17.04 23.11
CA GLY A 495 9.72 -18.20 23.82
C GLY A 495 9.97 -19.57 23.16
N ILE A 496 10.42 -19.60 21.89
CA ILE A 496 10.79 -20.84 21.19
C ILE A 496 12.31 -21.13 21.34
N ARG A 497 13.11 -20.10 21.69
CA ARG A 497 14.56 -20.23 21.89
C ARG A 497 14.97 -20.56 23.32
N ASN A 498 14.04 -20.47 24.27
CA ASN A 498 14.17 -20.94 25.66
C ASN A 498 13.44 -22.26 25.83
#